data_AF-A0A7J3M8Y6-F1
#
_entry.id   AF-A0A7J3M8Y6-F1
#
_cell.length_a   1.000
_cell.length_b   1.000
_cell.length_c   1.000
_cell.angle_alpha   90.00
_cell.angle_beta   90.00
_cell.angle_gamma   90.00
#
_symmetry.space_group_name_H-M   'P 1'
#
loop_
_entity.id
_entity.type
_entity.pdbx_description
1 polymer ?
#
loop_
_entity_poly.entity_id
_entity_poly.type
_entity_poly.pdbx_seq_one_letter_code
_entity_poly.pdbx_strand_id
1 'polypeptide(L)'
;GYSAICDSCKRHVMYRSTLNLNEEYEYVKECAIEDLHGFLHADKQIRRESIVKFSFMIPIEEQRSEFSSITHNRVVIDKEGKIPKGEQAMMLMKREHASGIYGFLCSMDLACAGVSLANPDKKLPQYDRKIRAEAAIVALADLFSGHFGAAQARATPIIKTLELVCMASKKPIPNAIHGFYKDYAEETASIVKAAMNQGLVKQDEIKIVAVGRPASIFKAEHILIDEAKTVSEAVTRIVEASDQWL
;
A
#
# COMPACT_ATOMS: atom_id res chain seq x y z
N GLY A 1 12.04 16.96 3.95
CA GLY A 1 11.13 15.80 3.81
C GLY A 1 10.13 16.04 2.70
N TYR A 2 9.08 16.83 2.98
CA TYR A 2 7.95 17.07 2.05
C TYR A 2 8.30 17.77 0.73
N SER A 3 9.37 18.58 0.70
CA SER A 3 9.79 19.31 -0.51
C SER A 3 10.63 18.46 -1.48
N ALA A 4 11.19 17.34 -1.01
CA ALA A 4 12.08 16.48 -1.79
C ALA A 4 11.26 15.52 -2.67
N ILE A 5 10.72 16.05 -3.76
CA ILE A 5 9.94 15.29 -4.75
C ILE A 5 10.39 15.75 -6.14
N CYS A 6 10.78 14.81 -7.00
CA CYS A 6 11.17 15.12 -8.38
C CYS A 6 9.97 15.57 -9.23
N ASP A 7 10.22 16.26 -10.35
CA ASP A 7 9.16 16.87 -11.16
C ASP A 7 8.20 15.86 -11.80
N SER A 8 8.66 14.63 -12.07
CA SER A 8 7.80 13.53 -12.53
C SER A 8 6.85 13.08 -11.42
N CYS A 9 7.37 12.96 -10.20
CA CYS A 9 6.61 12.53 -9.03
C CYS A 9 5.60 13.59 -8.56
N LYS A 10 5.96 14.88 -8.59
CA LYS A 10 5.03 16.00 -8.32
C LYS A 10 3.81 16.01 -9.22
N ARG A 11 3.94 15.49 -10.45
CA ARG A 11 2.87 15.41 -11.46
C ARG A 11 2.17 14.06 -11.49
N HIS A 12 2.47 13.15 -10.55
CA HIS A 12 1.95 11.79 -10.50
C HIS A 12 2.21 10.95 -11.77
N VAL A 13 3.25 11.27 -12.55
CA VAL A 13 3.61 10.51 -13.76
C VAL A 13 4.25 9.17 -13.40
N MET A 14 4.91 9.11 -12.23
CA MET A 14 5.59 7.92 -11.70
C MET A 14 6.63 7.28 -12.66
N TYR A 15 7.09 8.05 -13.65
CA TYR A 15 8.29 7.73 -14.42
C TYR A 15 9.51 8.10 -13.60
N ARG A 16 10.09 7.10 -12.93
CA ARG A 16 11.20 7.23 -11.97
C ARG A 16 12.53 7.07 -12.66
N SER A 17 13.62 7.46 -11.99
CA SER A 17 15.01 7.48 -12.50
C SER A 17 15.35 8.62 -13.47
N THR A 18 14.47 9.62 -13.64
CA THR A 18 14.69 10.75 -14.56
C THR A 18 15.70 11.78 -14.07
N LEU A 19 16.15 11.69 -12.81
CA LEU A 19 17.09 12.65 -12.21
C LEU A 19 18.52 12.54 -12.75
N ASN A 20 18.86 11.44 -13.45
CA ASN A 20 20.18 11.21 -14.03
C ASN A 20 21.35 11.39 -13.03
N LEU A 21 21.20 10.90 -11.79
CA LEU A 21 22.21 10.95 -10.74
C LEU A 21 23.12 9.71 -10.79
N ASN A 22 24.28 9.73 -10.13
CA ASN A 22 25.30 8.68 -10.24
C ASN A 22 25.32 7.71 -9.06
N GLU A 23 24.59 8.00 -7.99
CA GLU A 23 24.56 7.18 -6.78
C GLU A 23 23.14 7.09 -6.23
N GLU A 24 22.79 5.93 -5.67
CA GLU A 24 21.48 5.68 -5.07
C GLU A 24 21.12 6.72 -4.00
N TYR A 25 22.08 7.09 -3.15
CA TYR A 25 21.85 8.05 -2.07
C TYR A 25 21.39 9.43 -2.56
N GLU A 26 21.89 9.88 -3.73
CA GLU A 26 21.46 11.15 -4.31
C GLU A 26 19.99 11.08 -4.76
N TYR A 27 19.54 9.95 -5.33
CA TYR A 27 18.11 9.75 -5.63
C TYR A 27 17.26 9.79 -4.35
N VAL A 28 17.73 9.13 -3.28
CA VAL A 28 17.05 9.14 -1.98
C VAL A 28 16.95 10.57 -1.44
N LYS A 29 18.01 11.37 -1.54
CA LYS A 29 18.01 12.76 -1.08
C LYS A 29 17.04 13.63 -1.87
N GLU A 30 17.04 13.51 -3.19
CA GLU A 30 16.26 14.37 -4.09
C GLU A 30 14.78 13.98 -4.19
N CYS A 31 14.41 12.70 -3.99
CA CYS A 31 13.03 12.24 -4.17
C CYS A 31 12.59 11.21 -3.12
N ALA A 32 11.66 11.61 -2.25
CA ALA A 32 11.01 10.76 -1.26
C ALA A 32 10.19 9.62 -1.88
N ILE A 33 9.60 9.83 -3.06
CA ILE A 33 8.84 8.77 -3.75
C ILE A 33 9.79 7.68 -4.28
N GLU A 34 10.94 8.06 -4.84
CA GLU A 34 11.94 7.08 -5.30
C GLU A 34 12.63 6.38 -4.13
N ASP A 35 12.75 7.04 -2.98
CA ASP A 35 13.18 6.41 -1.72
C ASP A 35 12.19 5.33 -1.25
N LEU A 36 10.90 5.67 -1.08
CA LEU A 36 9.90 4.75 -0.53
C LEU A 36 9.51 3.63 -1.50
N HIS A 37 9.31 3.98 -2.78
CA HIS A 37 8.77 3.05 -3.77
C HIS A 37 9.83 2.47 -4.71
N GLY A 38 11.09 2.84 -4.54
CA GLY A 38 12.20 2.35 -5.35
C GLY A 38 12.21 2.87 -6.79
N PHE A 39 13.31 2.60 -7.49
CA PHE A 39 13.54 2.97 -8.88
C PHE A 39 14.56 2.03 -9.53
N LEU A 40 14.62 2.08 -10.87
CA LEU A 40 15.61 1.38 -11.67
C LEU A 40 16.15 2.32 -12.74
N HIS A 41 17.42 2.69 -12.65
CA HIS A 41 18.14 3.41 -13.69
C HIS A 41 18.99 2.43 -14.49
N ALA A 42 18.42 1.88 -15.57
CA ALA A 42 19.06 0.83 -16.36
C ALA A 42 20.43 1.25 -16.92
N ASP A 43 20.56 2.45 -17.48
CA ASP A 43 21.83 2.85 -18.14
C ASP A 43 23.02 2.95 -17.18
N LYS A 44 22.75 3.28 -15.91
CA LYS A 44 23.77 3.41 -14.85
C LYS A 44 23.82 2.18 -13.94
N GLN A 45 22.94 1.20 -14.18
CA GLN A 45 22.79 0.00 -13.35
C GLN A 45 22.57 0.31 -11.86
N ILE A 46 21.86 1.41 -11.55
CA ILE A 46 21.50 1.79 -10.18
C ILE A 46 20.07 1.34 -9.94
N ARG A 47 19.87 0.52 -8.90
CA ARG A 47 18.55 0.03 -8.50
C ARG A 47 18.36 0.27 -7.01
N ARG A 48 17.16 0.70 -6.65
CA ARG A 48 16.66 0.67 -5.28
C ARG A 48 15.38 -0.16 -5.26
N GLU A 49 15.33 -1.17 -4.40
CA GLU A 49 14.11 -1.93 -4.19
C GLU A 49 13.08 -1.09 -3.44
N SER A 50 11.80 -1.25 -3.78
CA SER A 50 10.70 -0.63 -3.05
C SER A 50 10.68 -1.16 -1.62
N ILE A 51 10.73 -0.26 -0.63
CA ILE A 51 10.53 -0.64 0.77
C ILE A 51 9.05 -0.74 1.13
N VAL A 52 8.16 -0.20 0.28
CA VAL A 52 6.71 -0.41 0.36
C VAL A 52 6.30 -1.47 -0.67
N LYS A 53 5.89 -2.65 -0.19
CA LYS A 53 5.60 -3.82 -1.01
C LYS A 53 4.12 -4.16 -0.90
N PHE A 54 3.48 -4.42 -2.04
CA PHE A 54 2.11 -4.87 -2.12
C PHE A 54 2.06 -6.23 -2.80
N SER A 55 1.29 -7.15 -2.25
CA SER A 55 0.89 -8.36 -2.97
C SER A 55 -0.22 -8.04 -3.98
N PHE A 56 -0.56 -9.03 -4.80
CA PHE A 56 -1.76 -8.94 -5.62
C PHE A 56 -3.01 -8.88 -4.75
N MET A 57 -3.93 -8.00 -5.12
CA MET A 57 -5.28 -8.02 -4.57
C MET A 57 -6.11 -9.05 -5.35
N ILE A 58 -6.55 -10.10 -4.66
CA ILE A 58 -7.25 -11.24 -5.27
C ILE A 58 -8.52 -11.58 -4.50
N PRO A 59 -9.53 -12.22 -5.15
CA PRO A 59 -10.74 -12.65 -4.48
C PRO A 59 -10.42 -13.60 -3.34
N ILE A 60 -11.09 -13.47 -2.20
CA ILE A 60 -10.85 -14.36 -1.04
C ILE A 60 -11.18 -15.81 -1.38
N GLU A 61 -10.53 -16.75 -0.70
CA GLU A 61 -10.69 -18.19 -0.91
C GLU A 61 -12.17 -18.64 -0.78
N GLU A 62 -12.90 -18.01 0.13
CA GLU A 62 -14.28 -18.36 0.48
C GLU A 62 -15.31 -17.91 -0.55
N GLN A 63 -14.97 -16.96 -1.42
CA GLN A 63 -15.93 -16.33 -2.33
C GLN A 63 -15.35 -16.08 -3.71
N ARG A 64 -15.98 -16.68 -4.73
CA ARG A 64 -15.68 -16.35 -6.12
C ARG A 64 -16.19 -14.95 -6.46
N SER A 65 -15.40 -14.19 -7.21
CA SER A 65 -15.85 -12.91 -7.76
C SER A 65 -16.92 -13.11 -8.83
N GLU A 66 -17.88 -12.19 -8.83
CA GLU A 66 -18.87 -12.08 -9.89
C GLU A 66 -18.32 -11.17 -10.97
N PHE A 67 -18.25 -11.69 -12.20
CA PHE A 67 -17.76 -10.94 -13.36
C PHE A 67 -18.94 -10.54 -14.25
N SER A 68 -19.01 -9.27 -14.60
CA SER A 68 -19.99 -8.73 -15.54
C SER A 68 -19.28 -7.95 -16.64
N SER A 69 -19.56 -8.29 -17.90
CA SER A 69 -19.03 -7.54 -19.04
C SER A 69 -20.03 -6.44 -19.42
N ILE A 70 -19.70 -5.19 -19.12
CA ILE A 70 -20.48 -4.02 -19.53
C ILE A 70 -19.92 -3.51 -20.86
N THR A 71 -20.79 -3.37 -21.86
CA THR A 71 -20.42 -2.75 -23.13
C THR A 71 -20.58 -1.24 -23.00
N HIS A 72 -19.47 -0.51 -22.98
CA HIS A 72 -19.50 0.95 -23.06
C HIS A 72 -19.59 1.37 -24.53
N ASN A 73 -20.73 1.92 -24.91
CA ASN A 73 -20.85 2.74 -26.11
C ASN A 73 -21.01 4.21 -25.70
N ARG A 74 -20.49 5.12 -26.52
CA ARG A 74 -20.81 6.54 -26.41
C ARG A 74 -21.55 6.90 -27.68
N VAL A 75 -22.75 7.45 -27.53
CA VAL A 75 -23.49 7.99 -28.66
C VAL A 75 -22.76 9.26 -29.08
N VAL A 76 -22.05 9.19 -30.21
CA VAL A 76 -21.46 10.36 -30.86
C VAL A 76 -22.60 11.06 -31.59
N ILE A 77 -22.69 12.38 -31.41
CA ILE A 77 -23.67 13.23 -32.06
C ILE A 77 -22.88 14.19 -32.95
N ASP A 78 -23.28 14.33 -34.21
CA ASP A 78 -22.67 15.31 -35.12
C ASP A 78 -23.06 16.75 -34.76
N LYS A 79 -22.53 17.72 -35.50
CA LYS A 79 -22.81 19.15 -35.28
C LYS A 79 -24.30 19.52 -35.49
N GLU A 80 -25.10 18.64 -36.07
CA GLU A 80 -26.52 18.82 -36.35
C GLU A 80 -27.42 18.09 -35.34
N GLY A 81 -26.85 17.41 -34.35
CA GLY A 81 -27.63 16.67 -33.36
C GLY A 81 -27.99 15.24 -33.77
N LYS A 82 -27.48 14.72 -34.89
CA LYS A 82 -27.80 13.37 -35.38
C LYS A 82 -26.74 12.36 -34.99
N ILE A 83 -27.18 11.11 -34.79
CA ILE A 83 -26.29 9.96 -34.58
C ILE A 83 -25.77 9.53 -35.96
N PRO A 84 -24.45 9.63 -36.23
CA PRO A 84 -23.89 9.25 -37.52
C PRO A 84 -24.13 7.77 -37.81
N LYS A 85 -24.62 7.44 -39.01
CA LYS A 85 -24.73 6.05 -39.48
C LYS A 85 -23.41 5.64 -40.14
N GLY A 86 -22.49 5.01 -39.41
CA GLY A 86 -21.22 4.49 -39.95
C GLY A 86 -20.01 4.58 -39.01
N GLU A 87 -18.80 4.30 -39.55
CA GLU A 87 -17.48 4.13 -38.88
C GLU A 87 -16.99 5.31 -37.98
N GLN A 88 -17.78 6.39 -37.84
CA GLN A 88 -17.52 7.49 -36.91
C GLN A 88 -18.07 7.24 -35.49
N ALA A 89 -18.74 6.11 -35.27
CA ALA A 89 -19.15 5.67 -33.94
C ALA A 89 -17.94 5.16 -33.14
N MET A 90 -17.87 5.52 -31.84
CA MET A 90 -16.79 5.09 -30.96
C MET A 90 -16.70 3.55 -30.94
N MET A 91 -15.48 2.99 -31.03
CA MET A 91 -15.24 1.55 -30.93
C MET A 91 -15.92 0.97 -29.68
N LEU A 92 -16.66 -0.13 -29.85
CA LEU A 92 -17.31 -0.85 -28.75
C LEU A 92 -16.24 -1.38 -27.81
N MET A 93 -16.19 -0.81 -26.60
CA MET A 93 -15.30 -1.28 -25.55
C MET A 93 -16.11 -2.13 -24.58
N LYS A 94 -15.82 -3.42 -24.54
CA LYS A 94 -16.26 -4.27 -23.44
C LYS A 94 -15.32 -4.05 -22.25
N ARG A 95 -15.89 -3.70 -21.10
CA ARG A 95 -15.17 -3.63 -19.83
C ARG A 95 -15.75 -4.68 -18.90
N GLU A 96 -14.88 -5.53 -18.37
CA GLU A 96 -15.26 -6.42 -17.29
C GLU A 96 -15.22 -5.67 -15.97
N HIS A 97 -16.31 -5.76 -15.23
CA HIS A 97 -16.43 -5.32 -13.85
C HIS A 97 -16.52 -6.56 -12.98
N ALA A 98 -15.69 -6.60 -11.95
CA ALA A 98 -15.72 -7.65 -10.95
C ALA A 98 -16.22 -7.08 -9.62
N SER A 99 -17.14 -7.79 -8.98
CA SER A 99 -17.60 -7.51 -7.62
C SER A 99 -17.28 -8.70 -6.72
N GLY A 100 -16.89 -8.44 -5.47
CA GLY A 100 -16.54 -9.46 -4.51
C GLY A 100 -15.74 -8.93 -3.34
N ILE A 101 -15.41 -9.82 -2.41
CA ILE A 101 -14.50 -9.54 -1.32
C ILE A 101 -13.08 -9.92 -1.77
N TYR A 102 -12.15 -9.00 -1.58
CA TYR A 102 -10.76 -9.16 -2.00
C TYR A 102 -9.83 -9.04 -0.81
N GLY A 103 -8.77 -9.84 -0.83
CA GLY A 103 -7.68 -9.78 0.13
C GLY A 103 -6.39 -9.33 -0.54
N PHE A 104 -5.57 -8.60 0.20
CA PHE A 104 -4.18 -8.30 -0.16
C PHE A 104 -3.32 -8.15 1.11
N LEU A 105 -2.02 -8.05 0.92
CA LEU A 105 -1.02 -7.83 1.95
C LEU A 105 -0.16 -6.61 1.56
N CYS A 106 0.11 -5.74 2.53
CA CYS A 106 1.10 -4.69 2.41
C CYS A 106 2.18 -4.89 3.46
N SER A 107 3.44 -4.78 3.05
CA SER A 107 4.61 -4.82 3.93
C SER A 107 5.45 -3.58 3.71
N MET A 108 5.94 -2.97 4.79
CA MET A 108 6.76 -1.75 4.72
C MET A 108 8.03 -1.88 5.57
N ASP A 109 9.19 -1.82 4.94
CA ASP A 109 10.50 -1.84 5.60
C ASP A 109 10.92 -0.41 6.02
N LEU A 110 10.11 0.25 6.87
CA LEU A 110 10.21 1.69 7.15
C LEU A 110 11.51 2.13 7.83
N ALA A 111 12.22 1.23 8.51
CA ALA A 111 13.56 1.51 9.04
C ALA A 111 14.56 1.92 7.94
N CYS A 112 14.33 1.47 6.70
CA CYS A 112 15.15 1.77 5.53
C CYS A 112 14.78 3.09 4.84
N ALA A 113 13.73 3.79 5.29
CA ALA A 113 13.35 5.09 4.74
C ALA A 113 14.49 6.11 4.95
N GLY A 114 14.88 6.78 3.86
CA GLY A 114 15.99 7.73 3.83
C GLY A 114 17.36 7.13 4.09
N VAL A 115 17.52 5.80 4.03
CA VAL A 115 18.79 5.08 4.15
C VAL A 115 19.13 4.47 2.80
N SER A 116 20.35 4.66 2.29
CA SER A 116 20.81 4.00 1.07
C SER A 116 20.90 2.48 1.32
N LEU A 117 20.28 1.68 0.44
CA LEU A 117 20.35 0.22 0.52
C LEU A 117 21.71 -0.30 0.07
N ALA A 118 22.35 0.39 -0.89
CA ALA A 118 23.68 0.05 -1.38
C ALA A 118 24.79 0.45 -0.39
N ASN A 119 24.60 1.53 0.38
CA ASN A 119 25.54 1.97 1.41
C ASN A 119 24.79 2.51 2.65
N PRO A 120 24.47 1.64 3.63
CA PRO A 120 23.71 2.01 4.83
C PRO A 120 24.33 3.10 5.72
N ASP A 121 25.63 3.41 5.56
CA ASP A 121 26.27 4.51 6.27
C ASP A 121 25.74 5.88 5.79
N LYS A 122 25.26 5.96 4.54
CA LYS A 122 24.63 7.15 3.98
C LYS A 122 23.14 7.17 4.31
N LYS A 123 22.77 8.07 5.22
CA LYS A 123 21.39 8.26 5.69
C LYS A 123 21.02 9.73 5.80
N LEU A 124 19.77 10.04 5.48
CA LEU A 124 19.18 11.35 5.69
C LEU A 124 19.06 11.67 7.20
N PRO A 125 18.92 12.96 7.56
CA PRO A 125 18.63 13.35 8.94
C PRO A 125 17.38 12.62 9.47
N GLN A 126 17.38 12.31 10.77
CA GLN A 126 16.30 11.55 11.42
C GLN A 126 14.91 12.17 11.17
N TYR A 127 14.81 13.50 11.20
CA TYR A 127 13.58 14.24 10.90
C TYR A 127 13.01 13.90 9.51
N ASP A 128 13.86 13.88 8.47
CA ASP A 128 13.41 13.55 7.11
C ASP A 128 12.98 12.08 6.99
N ARG A 129 13.67 11.18 7.70
CA ARG A 129 13.34 9.75 7.72
C ARG A 129 11.98 9.49 8.36
N LYS A 130 11.72 10.10 9.52
CA LYS A 130 10.43 10.03 10.24
C LYS A 130 9.29 10.49 9.35
N ILE A 131 9.41 11.69 8.77
CA ILE A 131 8.38 12.25 7.88
C ILE A 131 8.06 11.31 6.70
N ARG A 132 9.08 10.70 6.10
CA ARG A 132 8.87 9.79 4.97
C ARG A 132 8.16 8.51 5.40
N ALA A 133 8.55 7.93 6.54
CA ALA A 133 7.88 6.76 7.09
C ALA A 133 6.43 7.04 7.47
N GLU A 134 6.17 8.16 8.16
CA GLU A 134 4.82 8.62 8.49
C GLU A 134 3.97 8.84 7.23
N ALA A 135 4.52 9.52 6.22
CA ALA A 135 3.82 9.75 4.96
C ALA A 135 3.48 8.43 4.25
N ALA A 136 4.36 7.42 4.30
CA ALA A 136 4.10 6.10 3.73
C ALA A 136 2.93 5.39 4.41
N ILE A 137 2.86 5.44 5.75
CA ILE A 137 1.77 4.85 6.53
C ILE A 137 0.47 5.61 6.29
N VAL A 138 0.48 6.94 6.36
CA VAL A 138 -0.69 7.80 6.17
C VAL A 138 -1.27 7.66 4.76
N ALA A 139 -0.44 7.42 3.75
CA ALA A 139 -0.90 7.17 2.38
C ALA A 139 -1.81 5.94 2.26
N LEU A 140 -1.73 4.97 3.20
CA LEU A 140 -2.67 3.84 3.24
C LEU A 140 -4.09 4.30 3.58
N ALA A 141 -4.28 5.37 4.35
CA ALA A 141 -5.61 5.88 4.65
C ALA A 141 -6.33 6.34 3.37
N ASP A 142 -5.60 6.94 2.43
CA ASP A 142 -6.16 7.34 1.13
C ASP A 142 -6.57 6.11 0.32
N LEU A 143 -5.71 5.08 0.28
CA LEU A 143 -5.98 3.80 -0.38
C LEU A 143 -7.27 3.15 0.15
N PHE A 144 -7.41 3.07 1.47
CA PHE A 144 -8.56 2.45 2.14
C PHE A 144 -9.83 3.33 2.11
N SER A 145 -9.71 4.61 1.80
CA SER A 145 -10.85 5.52 1.63
C SER A 145 -11.55 5.39 0.28
N GLY A 146 -11.01 4.58 -0.64
CA GLY A 146 -11.57 4.35 -1.97
C GLY A 146 -10.80 5.04 -3.10
N HIS A 147 -9.74 5.80 -2.79
CA HIS A 147 -8.78 6.29 -3.80
C HIS A 147 -7.84 5.16 -4.24
N PHE A 148 -8.42 4.19 -4.94
CA PHE A 148 -7.74 2.97 -5.38
C PHE A 148 -7.84 2.82 -6.91
N GLY A 149 -6.91 2.08 -7.51
CA GLY A 149 -6.99 1.65 -8.92
C GLY A 149 -6.78 2.75 -9.98
N ALA A 150 -6.64 2.32 -11.24
CA ALA A 150 -6.23 3.18 -12.36
C ALA A 150 -7.39 3.95 -13.05
N ALA A 151 -8.65 3.64 -12.73
CA ALA A 151 -9.83 4.16 -13.45
C ALA A 151 -10.68 5.15 -12.65
N GLN A 152 -10.08 5.85 -11.68
CA GLN A 152 -10.77 6.73 -10.72
C GLN A 152 -11.69 7.78 -11.36
N ALA A 153 -11.33 8.31 -12.54
CA ALA A 153 -12.10 9.35 -13.22
C ALA A 153 -13.47 8.88 -13.76
N ARG A 154 -13.71 7.57 -13.89
CA ARG A 154 -14.97 7.02 -14.47
C ARG A 154 -15.57 5.86 -13.69
N ALA A 155 -14.79 5.27 -12.80
CA ALA A 155 -15.22 4.29 -11.82
C ALA A 155 -14.40 4.63 -10.59
N THR A 156 -14.84 5.60 -9.78
CA THR A 156 -14.39 5.67 -8.38
C THR A 156 -14.66 4.28 -7.82
N PRO A 157 -13.63 3.45 -7.60
CA PRO A 157 -13.89 2.07 -7.26
C PRO A 157 -14.58 2.05 -5.91
N ILE A 158 -15.74 1.42 -5.87
CA ILE A 158 -16.58 1.33 -4.68
C ILE A 158 -15.92 0.31 -3.77
N ILE A 159 -14.95 0.76 -2.97
CA ILE A 159 -14.21 -0.07 -2.03
C ILE A 159 -14.69 0.25 -0.63
N LYS A 160 -14.89 -0.80 0.15
CA LYS A 160 -15.13 -0.73 1.59
C LYS A 160 -14.20 -1.73 2.24
N THR A 161 -13.32 -1.26 3.12
CA THR A 161 -12.52 -2.16 3.96
C THR A 161 -13.44 -2.84 4.96
N LEU A 162 -13.44 -4.17 4.96
CA LEU A 162 -14.25 -4.99 5.87
C LEU A 162 -13.48 -5.35 7.14
N GLU A 163 -12.26 -5.82 6.97
CA GLU A 163 -11.37 -6.27 8.04
C GLU A 163 -9.95 -5.79 7.77
N LEU A 164 -9.17 -5.62 8.85
CA LEU A 164 -7.77 -5.19 8.75
C LEU A 164 -6.99 -5.69 9.97
N VAL A 165 -5.77 -6.15 9.73
CA VAL A 165 -4.75 -6.37 10.76
C VAL A 165 -3.53 -5.55 10.36
N CYS A 166 -3.14 -4.61 11.20
CA CYS A 166 -1.91 -3.85 11.04
C CYS A 166 -0.95 -4.19 12.17
N MET A 167 0.32 -4.41 11.82
CA MET A 167 1.39 -4.68 12.77
C MET A 167 2.55 -3.75 12.47
N ALA A 168 3.06 -3.08 13.49
CA ALA A 168 4.33 -2.38 13.45
C ALA A 168 5.26 -3.01 14.49
N SER A 169 6.55 -3.11 14.19
CA SER A 169 7.53 -3.60 15.16
C SER A 169 8.86 -2.85 15.06
N LYS A 170 9.57 -2.73 16.19
CA LYS A 170 10.96 -2.27 16.26
C LYS A 170 11.96 -3.25 15.66
N LYS A 171 11.59 -4.53 15.59
CA LYS A 171 12.45 -5.61 15.10
C LYS A 171 11.82 -6.26 13.88
N PRO A 172 12.62 -6.92 13.02
CA PRO A 172 12.08 -7.75 11.96
C PRO A 172 11.16 -8.83 12.56
N ILE A 173 9.91 -8.84 12.11
CA ILE A 173 8.92 -9.88 12.42
C ILE A 173 8.49 -10.57 11.12
N PRO A 174 8.04 -11.83 11.17
CA PRO A 174 7.44 -12.46 10.02
C PRO A 174 6.24 -11.65 9.51
N ASN A 175 6.00 -11.69 8.21
CA ASN A 175 4.84 -11.04 7.60
C ASN A 175 3.53 -11.66 8.10
N ALA A 176 2.47 -10.85 8.11
CA ALA A 176 1.12 -11.36 8.26
C ALA A 176 0.74 -12.27 7.09
N ILE A 177 -0.21 -13.17 7.34
CA ILE A 177 -0.80 -14.00 6.30
C ILE A 177 -1.66 -13.12 5.40
N HIS A 178 -1.59 -13.41 4.11
CA HIS A 178 -2.34 -12.70 3.09
C HIS A 178 -3.85 -12.83 3.34
N GLY A 179 -4.61 -11.74 3.22
CA GLY A 179 -6.07 -11.75 3.42
C GLY A 179 -6.87 -12.55 2.38
N PHE A 180 -6.19 -13.36 1.55
CA PHE A 180 -6.82 -14.33 0.65
C PHE A 180 -7.36 -15.54 1.42
N TYR A 181 -6.59 -15.99 2.41
CA TYR A 181 -6.90 -17.17 3.21
C TYR A 181 -7.99 -16.85 4.22
N LYS A 182 -8.94 -17.76 4.40
CA LYS A 182 -10.05 -17.61 5.37
C LYS A 182 -9.57 -17.42 6.81
N ASP A 183 -8.47 -18.07 7.15
CA ASP A 183 -7.85 -18.17 8.47
C ASP A 183 -6.61 -17.26 8.61
N TYR A 184 -6.49 -16.25 7.75
CA TYR A 184 -5.36 -15.32 7.76
C TYR A 184 -5.14 -14.68 9.14
N ALA A 185 -6.21 -14.37 9.87
CA ALA A 185 -6.13 -13.72 11.17
C ALA A 185 -5.65 -14.69 12.26
N GLU A 186 -6.16 -15.92 12.26
CA GLU A 186 -5.79 -17.01 13.16
C GLU A 186 -4.32 -17.42 12.98
N GLU A 187 -3.89 -17.60 11.74
CA GLU A 187 -2.50 -17.93 11.43
C GLU A 187 -1.57 -16.75 11.76
N THR A 188 -1.95 -15.51 11.46
CA THR A 188 -1.15 -14.33 11.83
C THR A 188 -1.00 -14.20 13.35
N ALA A 189 -2.08 -14.40 14.11
CA ALA A 189 -2.02 -14.39 15.57
C ALA A 189 -1.08 -15.49 16.10
N SER A 190 -1.14 -16.68 15.51
CA SER A 190 -0.25 -17.80 15.85
C SER A 190 1.22 -17.48 15.59
N ILE A 191 1.53 -16.86 14.44
CA ILE A 191 2.87 -16.43 14.07
C ILE A 191 3.41 -15.38 15.05
N VAL A 192 2.60 -14.37 15.38
CA VAL A 192 2.98 -13.32 16.34
C VAL A 192 3.26 -13.92 17.71
N LYS A 193 2.38 -14.79 18.19
CA LYS A 193 2.52 -15.45 19.50
C LYS A 193 3.77 -16.32 19.54
N ALA A 194 4.05 -17.07 18.47
CA ALA A 194 5.27 -17.84 18.36
C ALA A 194 6.53 -16.95 18.38
N ALA A 195 6.51 -15.82 17.65
CA ALA A 195 7.61 -14.86 17.65
C ALA A 195 7.86 -14.26 19.04
N MET A 196 6.81 -13.96 19.79
CA MET A 196 6.89 -13.47 21.17
C MET A 196 7.43 -14.54 22.13
N ASN A 197 6.92 -15.77 22.05
CA ASN A 197 7.33 -16.88 22.91
C ASN A 197 8.80 -17.27 22.69
N GLN A 198 9.30 -17.14 21.46
CA GLN A 198 10.70 -17.37 21.12
C GLN A 198 11.60 -16.18 21.46
N GLY A 199 11.04 -15.08 21.95
CA GLY A 199 11.81 -13.88 22.31
C GLY A 199 12.33 -13.07 21.12
N LEU A 200 11.81 -13.28 19.92
CA LEU A 200 12.18 -12.50 18.73
C LEU A 200 11.72 -11.05 18.86
N VAL A 201 10.56 -10.84 19.48
CA VAL A 201 9.97 -9.53 19.75
C VAL A 201 9.29 -9.53 21.11
N LYS A 202 9.45 -8.45 21.87
CA LYS A 202 8.72 -8.25 23.13
C LYS A 202 7.38 -7.58 22.89
N GLN A 203 6.47 -7.70 23.86
CA GLN A 203 5.13 -7.10 23.78
C GLN A 203 5.16 -5.57 23.62
N ASP A 204 6.17 -4.88 24.13
CA ASP A 204 6.38 -3.43 24.01
C ASP A 204 7.16 -3.02 22.75
N GLU A 205 7.62 -4.00 21.97
CA GLU A 205 8.34 -3.82 20.70
C GLU A 205 7.46 -4.13 19.47
N ILE A 206 6.17 -4.46 19.70
CA ILE A 206 5.18 -4.71 18.64
C ILE A 206 3.86 -4.02 18.98
N LYS A 207 3.26 -3.37 17.98
CA LYS A 207 1.96 -2.71 18.05
C LYS A 207 1.07 -3.38 17.04
N ILE A 208 -0.05 -3.92 17.51
CA ILE A 208 -1.02 -4.62 16.69
C ILE A 208 -2.34 -3.89 16.81
N VAL A 209 -2.91 -3.53 15.66
CA VAL A 209 -4.19 -2.84 15.57
C VAL A 209 -5.08 -3.63 14.63
N ALA A 210 -6.31 -3.94 15.07
CA ALA A 210 -7.24 -4.76 14.31
C ALA A 210 -8.60 -4.06 14.14
N VAL A 211 -9.22 -4.26 12.99
CA VAL A 211 -10.57 -3.79 12.65
C VAL A 211 -11.42 -4.98 12.21
N GLY A 212 -12.62 -5.12 12.78
CA GLY A 212 -13.55 -6.20 12.45
C GLY A 212 -13.25 -7.52 13.17
N ARG A 213 -13.56 -8.66 12.53
CA ARG A 213 -13.37 -10.02 13.08
C ARG A 213 -11.97 -10.28 13.66
N PRO A 214 -10.85 -9.82 13.06
CA PRO A 214 -9.53 -10.12 13.60
C PRO A 214 -9.32 -9.66 15.04
N ALA A 215 -10.01 -8.60 15.49
CA ALA A 215 -9.86 -8.12 16.86
C ALA A 215 -10.29 -9.15 17.91
N SER A 216 -11.36 -9.93 17.67
CA SER A 216 -11.78 -10.97 18.61
C SER A 216 -10.83 -12.17 18.59
N ILE A 217 -10.28 -12.53 17.42
CA ILE A 217 -9.33 -13.64 17.26
C ILE A 217 -8.04 -13.38 18.04
N PHE A 218 -7.44 -12.21 17.88
CA PHE A 218 -6.20 -11.89 18.59
C PHE A 218 -6.40 -11.80 20.11
N LYS A 219 -7.57 -11.32 20.57
CA LYS A 219 -7.92 -11.33 22.00
C LYS A 219 -8.05 -12.75 22.56
N ALA A 220 -8.65 -13.67 21.79
CA ALA A 220 -8.77 -15.07 22.18
C ALA A 220 -7.40 -15.75 22.35
N GLU A 221 -6.39 -15.33 21.58
CA GLU A 221 -5.01 -15.80 21.70
C GLU A 221 -4.20 -15.15 22.83
N HIS A 222 -4.84 -14.26 23.63
CA HIS A 222 -4.23 -13.45 24.69
C HIS A 222 -3.11 -12.50 24.21
N ILE A 223 -3.20 -12.03 22.97
CA ILE A 223 -2.28 -11.04 22.41
C ILE A 223 -2.82 -9.64 22.72
N LEU A 224 -1.97 -8.76 23.27
CA LEU A 224 -2.37 -7.37 23.49
C LEU A 224 -2.53 -6.66 22.14
N ILE A 225 -3.75 -6.17 21.89
CA ILE A 225 -4.09 -5.44 20.67
C ILE A 225 -4.88 -4.18 20.99
N ASP A 226 -4.84 -3.28 20.02
CA ASP A 226 -5.70 -2.11 19.94
C ASP A 226 -6.85 -2.40 18.97
N GLU A 227 -8.09 -2.46 19.47
CA GLU A 227 -9.27 -2.58 18.61
C GLU A 227 -9.66 -1.20 18.08
N ALA A 228 -9.70 -1.04 16.76
CA ALA A 228 -10.10 0.18 16.08
C ALA A 228 -11.44 -0.01 15.38
N LYS A 229 -12.28 1.03 15.38
CA LYS A 229 -13.59 1.02 14.72
C LYS A 229 -13.50 1.35 13.24
N THR A 230 -12.46 2.09 12.86
CA THR A 230 -12.24 2.55 11.49
C THR A 230 -10.80 2.31 11.07
N VAL A 231 -10.59 2.20 9.76
CA VAL A 231 -9.24 2.07 9.21
C VAL A 231 -8.40 3.32 9.48
N SER A 232 -9.00 4.51 9.43
CA SER A 232 -8.30 5.75 9.77
C SER A 232 -7.78 5.75 11.20
N GLU A 233 -8.58 5.28 12.16
CA GLU A 233 -8.14 5.11 13.55
C GLU A 233 -7.00 4.08 13.65
N ALA A 234 -7.08 2.98 12.88
CA ALA A 234 -6.02 1.99 12.86
C ALA A 234 -4.70 2.55 12.33
N VAL A 235 -4.75 3.30 11.22
CA VAL A 235 -3.59 3.99 10.62
C VAL A 235 -2.98 4.97 11.61
N THR A 236 -3.77 5.83 12.25
CA THR A 236 -3.26 6.81 13.24
C THR A 236 -2.50 6.13 14.38
N ARG A 237 -3.04 5.06 14.96
CA ARG A 237 -2.38 4.32 16.06
C ARG A 237 -1.06 3.67 15.62
N ILE A 238 -0.96 3.24 14.37
CA ILE A 238 0.29 2.70 13.80
C ILE A 238 1.31 3.81 13.54
N VAL A 239 0.86 4.98 13.06
CA VAL A 239 1.73 6.16 12.89
C VAL A 239 2.33 6.57 14.24
N GLU A 240 1.52 6.67 15.29
CA GLU A 240 1.98 7.01 16.64
C GLU A 240 3.05 6.04 17.16
N ALA A 241 2.84 4.73 16.94
CA ALA A 241 3.83 3.73 17.32
C ALA A 241 5.12 3.83 16.48
N SER A 242 4.98 4.04 15.16
CA SER A 242 6.14 4.18 14.26
C SER A 242 6.98 5.43 14.57
N ASP A 243 6.35 6.58 14.87
CA ASP A 243 7.09 7.80 15.21
C ASP A 243 7.86 7.65 16.53
N GLN A 244 7.29 6.98 17.52
CA GLN A 244 8.00 6.71 18.78
C GLN A 244 9.23 5.81 18.62
N TRP A 245 9.32 5.06 17.52
CA TRP A 245 10.35 4.03 17.33
C TRP A 245 11.42 4.38 16.30
N LEU A 246 11.14 5.30 15.37
CA LEU A 246 12.10 5.84 14.40
C LEU A 246 12.84 7.07 14.96
#